data_AF-W2TW65-F1
#
_entry.id   AF-W2TW65-F1
#
_cell.length_a   1.000
_cell.length_b   1.000
_cell.length_c   1.000
_cell.angle_alpha   90.00
_cell.angle_beta   90.00
_cell.angle_gamma   90.00
#
_symmetry.space_group_name_H-M   'P 1'
#
loop_
_entity.id
_entity.type
_entity.pdbx_description
1 polymer ?
#
loop_
_entity_poly.entity_id
_entity_poly.type
_entity_poly.pdbx_seq_one_letter_code
_entity_poly.pdbx_strand_id
1 'polypeptide(L)'
;AIKVWTPENGKTYCGEGGVNYIRLNNGARVTFSSCPLSENGTSLQRGQIPFFLYSVVESEKVDVGEAQDEIHKSFVMLLRLLSNKIGAFLVNGLIPQCARSLISRISGHVMVFMELFPNKAMEITCVLEQLIPMVSNVNASVKTSTISESFDRNSEICEGRTTQITVESPHPYKTNNMYSVVVGFEDTVHFLCVQFSPSCETAQADDQL
;
A
#
# COMPACT_ATOMS: atom_id res chain seq x y z
N ALA A 1 27.04 -5.44 -25.20
CA ALA A 1 26.54 -4.30 -25.99
C ALA A 1 25.03 -4.36 -25.99
N ILE A 2 24.34 -3.23 -25.79
CA ILE A 2 22.87 -3.15 -25.84
C ILE A 2 22.48 -2.71 -27.26
N LYS A 3 21.67 -3.51 -27.95
CA LYS A 3 21.10 -3.16 -29.27
C LYS A 3 19.58 -3.14 -29.14
N VAL A 4 18.98 -2.02 -29.50
CA VAL A 4 17.52 -1.87 -29.60
C VAL A 4 17.16 -1.88 -31.08
N TRP A 5 16.24 -2.75 -31.46
CA TRP A 5 15.71 -2.83 -32.82
C TRP A 5 14.23 -2.51 -32.78
N THR A 6 13.80 -1.58 -33.64
CA THR A 6 12.40 -1.20 -33.80
C THR A 6 11.93 -1.63 -35.20
N PRO A 7 10.84 -2.41 -35.31
CA PRO A 7 10.34 -2.90 -36.60
C PRO A 7 9.74 -1.81 -37.48
N GLU A 8 9.22 -0.74 -36.87
CA GLU A 8 8.56 0.35 -37.59
C GLU A 8 9.49 1.55 -37.73
N ASN A 9 9.61 2.05 -38.97
CA ASN A 9 10.37 3.25 -39.27
C ASN A 9 9.54 4.49 -38.91
N GLY A 10 9.91 5.16 -37.82
CA GLY A 10 9.26 6.41 -37.38
C GLY A 10 10.29 7.41 -36.84
N LYS A 11 10.01 8.71 -37.01
CA LYS A 11 10.80 9.75 -36.35
C LYS A 11 10.42 9.78 -34.87
N THR A 12 11.40 9.61 -34.00
CA THR A 12 11.26 9.71 -32.55
C THR A 12 12.15 10.81 -32.00
N TYR A 13 11.83 11.29 -30.80
CA TYR A 13 12.71 12.21 -30.07
C TYR A 13 14.05 11.54 -29.76
N CYS A 14 15.15 12.30 -29.84
CA CYS A 14 16.49 11.83 -29.51
C CYS A 14 17.11 12.70 -28.41
N GLY A 15 17.95 12.10 -27.57
CA GLY A 15 18.77 12.83 -26.59
C GLY A 15 20.04 13.40 -27.23
N GLU A 16 20.61 14.43 -26.62
CA GLU A 16 21.82 15.15 -27.05
C GLU A 16 22.66 15.56 -25.83
N GLY A 17 23.96 15.79 -25.99
CA GLY A 17 24.88 16.14 -24.90
C GLY A 17 25.27 14.96 -24.01
N GLY A 18 25.32 13.75 -24.57
CA GLY A 18 25.62 12.55 -23.81
C GLY A 18 27.04 12.54 -23.22
N VAL A 19 27.17 11.87 -22.08
CA VAL A 19 28.42 11.75 -21.31
C VAL A 19 29.04 10.37 -21.48
N ASN A 20 30.37 10.29 -21.41
CA ASN A 20 31.10 9.03 -21.53
C ASN A 20 31.09 8.19 -20.25
N TYR A 21 30.67 8.75 -19.11
CA TYR A 21 30.39 7.97 -17.90
C TYR A 21 29.38 8.69 -17.01
N ILE A 22 28.71 7.90 -16.16
CA ILE A 22 27.96 8.38 -15.01
C ILE A 22 28.45 7.70 -13.74
N ARG A 23 28.36 8.41 -12.62
CA ARG A 23 28.65 7.87 -11.28
C ARG A 23 27.34 7.45 -10.63
N LEU A 24 27.28 6.22 -10.14
CA LEU A 24 26.15 5.69 -9.40
C LEU A 24 26.24 6.11 -7.93
N ASN A 25 25.13 5.99 -7.19
CA ASN A 25 25.05 6.40 -5.80
C ASN A 25 26.02 5.64 -4.88
N ASN A 26 26.31 4.37 -5.18
CA ASN A 26 27.30 3.56 -4.46
C ASN A 26 28.76 3.85 -4.87
N GLY A 27 28.98 4.90 -5.67
CA GLY A 27 30.31 5.29 -6.14
C GLY A 27 30.82 4.50 -7.35
N ALA A 28 30.14 3.43 -7.77
CA ALA A 28 30.48 2.71 -9.00
C ALA A 28 30.30 3.62 -10.23
N ARG A 29 30.98 3.28 -11.32
CA ARG A 29 30.97 4.07 -12.56
C ARG A 29 30.45 3.22 -13.71
N VAL A 30 29.44 3.73 -14.41
CA VAL A 30 28.98 3.17 -15.67
C VAL A 30 29.60 3.99 -16.79
N THR A 31 30.36 3.32 -17.66
CA THR A 31 31.05 3.95 -18.79
C THR A 31 30.30 3.61 -20.08
N PHE A 32 30.10 4.62 -20.92
CA PHE A 32 29.53 4.46 -22.25
C PHE A 32 30.64 4.54 -23.29
N SER A 33 30.50 3.76 -24.35
CA SER A 33 31.39 3.79 -25.50
C SER A 33 30.61 3.59 -26.79
N SER A 34 31.04 4.24 -27.86
CA SER A 34 30.51 3.97 -29.20
C SER A 34 30.70 2.50 -29.57
N CYS A 35 29.71 1.93 -30.25
CA CYS A 35 29.71 0.52 -30.65
C CYS A 35 29.45 0.40 -32.16
N PRO A 36 30.22 -0.42 -32.91
CA PRO A 36 29.99 -0.64 -34.34
C PRO A 36 28.60 -1.21 -34.68
N LEU A 37 27.91 -1.80 -33.70
CA LEU A 37 26.57 -2.36 -33.86
C LEU A 37 25.46 -1.29 -33.91
N SER A 38 25.80 -0.01 -33.72
CA SER A 38 24.86 1.11 -33.83
C SER A 38 24.64 1.50 -35.29
N GLU A 39 23.67 0.83 -35.91
CA GLU A 39 23.35 1.02 -37.34
C GLU A 39 22.45 2.23 -37.62
N ASN A 40 21.85 2.82 -36.57
CA ASN A 40 20.89 3.93 -36.69
C ASN A 40 21.40 5.24 -36.05
N GLY A 41 22.70 5.47 -36.08
CA GLY A 41 23.31 6.76 -35.73
C GLY A 41 23.31 7.13 -34.25
N THR A 42 22.92 6.24 -33.34
CA THR A 42 23.06 6.49 -31.90
C THR A 42 24.54 6.45 -31.51
N SER A 43 25.00 7.49 -30.85
CA SER A 43 26.39 7.70 -30.45
C SER A 43 26.48 8.18 -29.00
N LEU A 44 27.70 8.36 -28.50
CA LEU A 44 27.91 8.96 -27.18
C LEU A 44 27.31 10.36 -27.04
N GLN A 45 27.33 11.17 -28.09
CA GLN A 45 26.92 12.57 -28.01
C GLN A 45 25.43 12.76 -28.23
N ARG A 46 24.78 11.86 -29.00
CA ARG A 46 23.40 12.02 -29.44
C ARG A 46 22.81 10.69 -29.88
N GLY A 47 21.51 10.48 -29.64
CA GLY A 47 20.77 9.34 -30.17
C GLY A 47 19.64 8.85 -29.27
N GLN A 48 19.41 7.54 -29.32
CA GLN A 48 18.39 6.82 -28.55
C GLN A 48 19.00 6.15 -27.31
N ILE A 49 18.16 5.54 -26.47
CA ILE A 49 18.52 4.88 -25.18
C ILE A 49 18.91 5.90 -24.09
N PRO A 50 18.03 6.83 -23.71
CA PRO A 50 18.30 7.85 -22.69
C PRO A 50 18.37 7.28 -21.27
N PHE A 51 17.76 6.13 -21.02
CA PHE A 51 17.67 5.51 -19.70
C PHE A 51 18.04 4.03 -19.77
N PHE A 52 18.68 3.54 -18.72
CA PHE A 52 18.76 2.12 -18.43
C PHE A 52 18.40 1.93 -16.95
N LEU A 53 17.60 0.90 -16.68
CA LEU A 53 17.25 0.51 -15.33
C LEU A 53 18.30 -0.49 -14.85
N TYR A 54 18.81 -0.31 -13.65
CA TYR A 54 19.78 -1.21 -13.04
C TYR A 54 19.40 -1.49 -11.59
N SER A 55 19.82 -2.65 -11.10
CA SER A 55 19.88 -2.95 -9.68
C SER A 55 21.31 -3.36 -9.36
N VAL A 56 21.87 -2.82 -8.27
CA VAL A 56 23.19 -3.25 -7.79
C VAL A 56 22.94 -4.46 -6.91
N VAL A 57 23.37 -5.63 -7.37
CA VAL A 57 23.44 -6.80 -6.50
C VAL A 57 24.65 -6.60 -5.60
N GLU A 58 24.42 -6.07 -4.40
CA GLU A 58 25.44 -6.03 -3.36
C GLU A 58 25.76 -7.48 -2.98
N SER A 59 26.98 -7.94 -3.29
CA SER A 59 27.47 -9.26 -2.88
C SER A 59 27.93 -9.27 -1.41
N GLU A 60 27.67 -8.19 -0.69
CA GLU A 60 27.75 -8.12 0.75
C GLU A 60 26.31 -8.12 1.25
N LYS A 61 26.05 -8.98 2.24
CA LYS A 61 24.78 -9.02 2.95
C LYS A 61 24.40 -7.57 3.25
N VAL A 62 23.36 -7.04 2.58
CA VAL A 62 22.57 -5.97 3.20
C VAL A 62 22.31 -6.54 4.58
N ASP A 63 22.86 -5.91 5.62
CA ASP A 63 22.53 -6.33 6.96
C ASP A 63 21.02 -6.20 7.01
N VAL A 64 20.33 -7.35 6.96
CA VAL A 64 18.88 -7.40 6.82
C VAL A 64 18.29 -6.55 7.95
N GLY A 65 19.00 -6.49 9.09
CA GLY A 65 18.73 -5.61 10.21
C GLY A 65 18.76 -4.10 9.90
N GLU A 66 19.74 -3.57 9.16
CA GLU A 66 19.82 -2.13 8.83
C GLU A 66 18.70 -1.69 7.90
N ALA A 67 18.43 -2.45 6.83
CA ALA A 67 17.31 -2.17 5.93
C ALA A 67 15.96 -2.32 6.64
N GLN A 68 15.83 -3.32 7.51
CA GLN A 68 14.66 -3.52 8.37
C GLN A 68 14.47 -2.37 9.37
N ASP A 69 15.54 -1.84 9.95
CA ASP A 69 15.47 -0.73 10.91
C ASP A 69 15.08 0.59 10.23
N GLU A 70 15.56 0.84 9.00
CA GLU A 70 15.12 2.00 8.19
C GLU A 70 13.65 1.89 7.74
N ILE A 71 13.20 0.69 7.36
CA ILE A 71 11.78 0.41 7.07
C ILE A 71 10.92 0.66 8.32
N HIS A 72 11.36 0.17 9.48
CA HIS A 72 10.70 0.42 10.76
C HIS A 72 10.62 1.90 11.12
N LYS A 73 11.74 2.63 11.05
CA LYS A 73 11.76 4.09 11.32
C LYS A 73 10.81 4.84 10.40
N SER A 74 10.82 4.50 9.11
CA SER A 74 9.94 5.10 8.10
C SER A 74 8.47 4.82 8.41
N PHE A 75 8.14 3.59 8.77
CA PHE A 75 6.78 3.19 9.14
C PHE A 75 6.28 3.92 10.40
N VAL A 76 7.10 3.97 11.46
CA VAL A 76 6.77 4.71 12.68
C VAL A 76 6.57 6.20 12.41
N MET A 77 7.42 6.79 11.56
CA MET A 77 7.28 8.20 11.18
C MET A 77 5.98 8.45 10.40
N LEU A 78 5.65 7.59 9.43
CA LEU A 78 4.39 7.66 8.69
C LEU A 78 3.17 7.50 9.61
N LEU A 79 3.24 6.57 10.56
CA LEU A 79 2.17 6.34 11.54
C LEU A 79 1.95 7.58 12.41
N ARG A 80 3.03 8.21 12.91
CA ARG A 80 2.95 9.48 13.68
C ARG A 80 2.38 10.63 12.85
N LEU A 81 2.80 10.77 11.58
CA LEU A 81 2.27 11.79 10.67
C LEU A 81 0.77 11.59 10.41
N LEU A 82 0.34 10.33 10.24
CA LEU A 82 -1.07 9.99 10.10
C LEU A 82 -1.85 10.34 11.38
N SER A 83 -1.33 10.02 12.56
CA SER A 83 -1.94 10.42 13.85
C SER A 83 -2.13 11.92 13.97
N ASN A 84 -1.10 12.69 13.62
CA ASN A 84 -1.16 14.15 13.67
C ASN A 84 -2.23 14.70 12.70
N LYS A 85 -2.32 14.15 11.48
CA LYS A 85 -3.36 14.55 10.53
C LYS A 85 -4.76 14.18 11.01
N ILE A 86 -4.97 12.98 11.54
CA ILE A 86 -6.27 12.55 12.08
C ILE A 86 -6.67 13.47 13.24
N GLY A 87 -5.75 13.77 14.15
CA GLY A 87 -5.97 14.71 15.25
C GLY A 87 -6.38 16.11 14.76
N ALA A 88 -5.70 16.63 13.74
CA ALA A 88 -6.05 17.93 13.14
C ALA A 88 -7.45 17.93 12.50
N PHE A 89 -7.82 16.86 11.80
CA PHE A 89 -9.16 16.73 11.21
C PHE A 89 -10.26 16.59 12.25
N LEU A 90 -9.98 15.91 13.37
CA LEU A 90 -10.89 15.79 14.50
C LEU A 90 -11.20 17.14 15.14
N VAL A 91 -10.19 17.98 15.35
CA VAL A 91 -10.37 19.34 15.89
C VAL A 91 -11.21 20.20 14.95
N ASN A 92 -11.05 20.04 13.64
CA ASN A 92 -11.79 20.78 12.61
C ASN A 92 -13.18 20.18 12.29
N GLY A 93 -13.56 19.06 12.91
CA GLY A 93 -14.87 18.43 12.78
C GLY A 93 -15.15 17.76 11.42
N LEU A 94 -14.17 17.64 10.53
CA LEU A 94 -14.35 17.08 9.19
C LEU A 94 -13.20 16.14 8.82
N ILE A 95 -13.51 14.84 8.72
CA ILE A 95 -12.61 13.85 8.12
C ILE A 95 -13.11 13.55 6.70
N PRO A 96 -12.27 13.76 5.66
CA PRO A 96 -12.62 13.42 4.29
C PRO A 96 -13.04 11.95 4.18
N GLN A 97 -14.05 11.66 3.35
CA GLN A 97 -14.50 10.28 3.11
C GLN A 97 -13.34 9.39 2.65
N CYS A 98 -12.43 9.95 1.84
CA CYS A 98 -11.23 9.26 1.37
C CYS A 98 -10.23 8.86 2.48
N ALA A 99 -10.27 9.56 3.63
CA ALA A 99 -9.43 9.25 4.78
C ALA A 99 -10.07 8.20 5.70
N ARG A 100 -11.41 8.09 5.73
CA ARG A 100 -12.11 7.18 6.64
C ARG A 100 -11.77 5.70 6.41
N SER A 101 -11.66 5.25 5.15
CA SER A 101 -11.30 3.85 4.89
C SER A 101 -9.82 3.56 5.19
N LEU A 102 -8.92 4.53 4.97
CA LEU A 102 -7.52 4.40 5.35
C LEU A 102 -7.41 4.26 6.87
N ILE A 103 -8.16 5.07 7.61
CA ILE A 103 -8.22 5.04 9.08
C ILE A 103 -8.77 3.70 9.58
N SER A 104 -9.81 3.14 8.95
CA SER A 104 -10.36 1.85 9.37
C SER A 104 -9.44 0.67 9.06
N ARG A 105 -8.60 0.77 8.03
CA ARG A 105 -7.65 -0.29 7.62
C ARG A 105 -6.28 -0.19 8.28
N ILE A 106 -5.93 0.95 8.89
CA ILE A 106 -4.59 1.17 9.47
C ILE A 106 -4.22 0.12 10.51
N SER A 107 -5.19 -0.37 11.29
CA SER A 107 -5.01 -1.44 12.27
C SER A 107 -4.48 -2.72 11.63
N GLY A 108 -4.99 -3.12 10.47
CA GLY A 108 -4.52 -4.31 9.75
C GLY A 108 -3.09 -4.16 9.26
N HIS A 109 -2.75 -3.01 8.69
CA HIS A 109 -1.38 -2.71 8.25
C HIS A 109 -0.40 -2.67 9.41
N VAL A 110 -0.78 -2.07 10.54
CA VAL A 110 0.02 -2.04 11.77
C VAL A 110 0.25 -3.44 12.32
N MET A 111 -0.78 -4.30 12.32
CA MET A 111 -0.65 -5.67 12.82
C MET A 111 0.30 -6.52 11.99
N VAL A 112 0.17 -6.49 10.66
CA VAL A 112 1.12 -7.15 9.75
C VAL A 112 2.55 -6.64 9.98
N PHE A 113 2.70 -5.32 10.18
CA PHE A 113 4.00 -4.74 10.48
C PHE A 113 4.55 -5.24 11.82
N MET A 114 3.74 -5.33 12.87
CA MET A 114 4.17 -5.85 14.18
C MET A 114 4.57 -7.32 14.13
N GLU A 115 3.92 -8.15 13.30
CA GLU A 115 4.30 -9.55 13.07
C GLU A 115 5.65 -9.68 12.36
N LEU A 116 5.94 -8.78 11.41
CA LEU A 116 7.23 -8.72 10.71
C LEU A 116 8.36 -8.17 11.59
N PHE A 117 8.04 -7.33 12.59
CA PHE A 117 9.01 -6.65 13.46
C PHE A 117 8.65 -6.80 14.96
N PRO A 118 8.64 -8.03 15.53
CA PRO A 118 8.15 -8.29 16.89
C PRO A 118 8.94 -7.55 17.97
N ASN A 119 10.24 -7.35 17.78
CA ASN A 119 11.11 -6.62 18.71
C ASN A 119 10.79 -5.11 18.77
N LYS A 120 10.04 -4.60 17.80
CA LYS A 120 9.63 -3.19 17.70
C LYS A 120 8.13 -3.01 17.98
N ALA A 121 7.40 -4.10 18.21
CA ALA A 121 5.95 -4.12 18.46
C ALA A 121 5.53 -3.13 19.55
N MET A 122 6.26 -3.10 20.68
CA MET A 122 5.95 -2.18 21.79
C MET A 122 6.01 -0.70 21.39
N GLU A 123 7.00 -0.29 20.59
CA GLU A 123 7.11 1.10 20.13
C GLU A 123 5.93 1.47 19.21
N ILE A 124 5.57 0.55 18.32
CA ILE A 124 4.43 0.71 17.41
C ILE A 124 3.11 0.75 18.19
N THR A 125 2.93 -0.11 19.20
CA THR A 125 1.76 -0.12 20.08
C THR A 125 1.61 1.19 20.83
N CYS A 126 2.69 1.76 21.37
CA CYS A 126 2.63 3.07 22.04
C CYS A 126 2.18 4.20 21.10
N VAL A 127 2.57 4.16 19.82
CA VAL A 127 2.07 5.13 18.82
C VAL A 127 0.59 4.87 18.49
N LEU A 128 0.17 3.60 18.46
CA LEU A 128 -1.22 3.22 18.21
C LEU A 128 -2.16 3.59 19.38
N GLU A 129 -1.70 3.50 20.63
CA GLU A 129 -2.48 3.92 21.80
C GLU A 129 -2.90 5.38 21.73
N GLN A 130 -2.11 6.24 21.06
CA GLN A 130 -2.47 7.63 20.82
C GLN A 130 -3.58 7.78 19.75
N LEU A 131 -3.65 6.85 18.79
CA LEU A 131 -4.63 6.83 17.69
C LEU A 131 -6.00 6.30 18.10
N ILE A 132 -6.05 5.29 18.97
CA ILE A 132 -7.30 4.59 19.34
C ILE A 132 -8.40 5.56 19.87
N PRO A 133 -8.08 6.50 20.80
CA PRO A 133 -9.07 7.46 21.29
C PRO A 133 -9.56 8.41 20.19
N MET A 134 -8.65 8.80 19.28
CA MET A 134 -8.96 9.66 18.16
C MET A 134 -9.96 8.97 17.21
N VAL A 135 -9.67 7.75 16.77
CA VAL A 135 -10.55 6.96 15.90
C VAL A 135 -11.91 6.68 16.56
N SER A 136 -11.92 6.40 17.87
CA SER A 136 -13.16 6.17 18.62
C SER A 136 -14.08 7.39 18.62
N ASN A 137 -13.54 8.61 18.78
CA ASN A 137 -14.30 9.85 18.70
C ASN A 137 -14.87 10.10 17.29
N VAL A 138 -14.12 9.78 16.23
CA VAL A 138 -14.63 9.83 14.84
C VAL A 138 -15.84 8.94 14.68
N ASN A 139 -15.73 7.69 15.13
CA ASN A 139 -16.80 6.69 14.97
C ASN A 139 -18.05 7.06 15.78
N ALA A 140 -17.89 7.75 16.92
CA ALA A 140 -19.02 8.28 17.69
C ALA A 140 -19.78 9.39 16.94
N SER A 141 -19.08 10.25 16.20
CA SER A 141 -19.70 11.33 15.41
C SER A 141 -20.52 10.82 14.22
N VAL A 142 -20.12 9.70 13.61
CA VAL A 142 -20.84 9.07 12.48
C VAL A 142 -22.21 8.54 12.90
N LYS A 143 -22.35 8.01 14.13
CA LYS A 143 -23.66 7.55 14.66
C LYS A 143 -24.70 8.67 14.77
N THR A 144 -24.28 9.93 14.83
CA THR A 144 -25.17 11.08 14.95
C THR A 144 -25.61 11.65 13.59
N SER A 145 -24.97 11.24 12.48
CA SER A 145 -25.06 11.96 11.20
C SER A 145 -25.62 11.18 10.01
N THR A 146 -26.07 9.92 10.12
CA THR A 146 -26.63 9.18 8.96
C THR A 146 -27.82 8.26 9.31
N ILE A 147 -29.03 8.81 9.24
CA ILE A 147 -30.26 8.07 8.82
C ILE A 147 -30.47 8.21 7.30
N SER A 148 -29.66 8.99 6.61
CA SER A 148 -29.85 9.26 5.19
C SER A 148 -28.52 9.56 4.54
N GLU A 149 -27.92 8.57 3.88
CA GLU A 149 -27.13 8.81 2.67
C GLU A 149 -26.84 7.48 1.98
N SER A 150 -27.16 7.46 0.69
CA SER A 150 -27.06 6.36 -0.25
C SER A 150 -25.63 5.82 -0.38
N PHE A 151 -25.52 4.50 -0.41
CA PHE A 151 -24.28 3.76 -0.63
C PHE A 151 -23.73 4.00 -2.05
N ASP A 152 -22.89 5.01 -2.21
CA ASP A 152 -22.04 5.11 -3.39
C ASP A 152 -20.95 4.04 -3.33
N ARG A 153 -21.01 3.10 -4.28
CA ARG A 153 -20.11 1.94 -4.45
C ARG A 153 -18.68 2.31 -4.87
N ASN A 154 -18.32 3.59 -4.93
CA ASN A 154 -16.99 4.02 -5.32
C ASN A 154 -16.28 4.66 -4.12
N SER A 155 -15.82 3.82 -3.19
CA SER A 155 -14.79 4.23 -2.24
C SER A 155 -13.47 4.39 -3.00
N GLU A 156 -13.27 5.54 -3.65
CA GLU A 156 -12.00 5.95 -4.24
C GLU A 156 -10.96 6.17 -3.14
N ILE A 157 -10.28 5.10 -2.70
CA ILE A 157 -9.19 5.17 -1.73
C ILE A 157 -8.14 4.12 -2.08
N CYS A 158 -6.99 4.63 -2.54
CA CYS A 158 -5.69 3.99 -2.74
C CYS A 158 -5.74 2.60 -3.42
N GLU A 159 -5.25 2.55 -4.66
CA GLU A 159 -5.06 1.37 -5.53
C GLU A 159 -4.12 0.30 -4.95
N GLY A 160 -4.33 -0.14 -3.71
CA GLY A 160 -3.86 -1.43 -3.23
C GLY A 160 -4.78 -2.50 -3.82
N ARG A 161 -4.19 -3.50 -4.48
CA ARG A 161 -4.91 -4.66 -5.02
C ARG A 161 -5.69 -5.33 -3.88
N THR A 162 -6.99 -5.05 -3.77
CA THR A 162 -7.85 -5.52 -2.69
C THR A 162 -8.75 -6.61 -3.24
N THR A 163 -8.64 -7.83 -2.71
CA THR A 163 -9.55 -8.93 -3.05
C THR A 163 -10.79 -8.82 -2.16
N GLN A 164 -11.96 -8.63 -2.76
CA GLN A 164 -13.25 -8.57 -2.03
C GLN A 164 -14.07 -9.83 -2.32
N ILE A 165 -14.56 -10.46 -1.26
CA ILE A 165 -15.46 -11.61 -1.32
C ILE A 165 -16.67 -11.30 -0.45
N THR A 166 -17.86 -11.34 -1.04
CA THR A 166 -19.12 -11.18 -0.31
C THR A 166 -19.65 -12.55 0.07
N VAL A 167 -19.85 -12.77 1.37
CA VAL A 167 -20.48 -13.97 1.90
C VAL A 167 -21.89 -13.60 2.35
N GLU A 168 -22.89 -14.22 1.73
CA GLU A 168 -24.29 -14.03 2.09
C GLU A 168 -24.81 -15.26 2.83
N SER A 169 -25.59 -15.02 3.88
CA SER A 169 -26.34 -16.05 4.59
C SER A 169 -27.81 -16.04 4.14
N PRO A 170 -28.49 -17.19 4.16
CA PRO A 170 -29.93 -17.24 3.94
C PRO A 170 -30.67 -16.43 5.02
N HIS A 171 -31.59 -15.57 4.61
CA HIS A 171 -32.47 -14.81 5.51
C HIS A 171 -33.96 -15.11 5.19
N PRO A 172 -34.83 -15.30 6.19
CA PRO A 172 -34.56 -15.30 7.64
C PRO A 172 -33.72 -16.50 8.10
N TYR A 173 -32.92 -16.30 9.15
CA TYR A 173 -32.13 -17.37 9.75
C TYR A 173 -33.04 -18.47 10.29
N LYS A 174 -32.68 -19.74 10.07
CA LYS A 174 -33.33 -20.87 10.71
C LYS A 174 -32.66 -21.12 12.07
N THR A 175 -33.46 -21.19 13.13
CA THR A 175 -32.97 -21.49 14.48
C THR A 175 -32.14 -22.78 14.49
N ASN A 176 -31.07 -22.81 15.30
CA ASN A 176 -30.17 -23.96 15.48
C ASN A 176 -29.54 -24.51 14.20
N ASN A 177 -29.33 -23.67 13.17
CA ASN A 177 -28.61 -24.06 11.97
C ASN A 177 -27.29 -23.30 11.85
N MET A 178 -26.22 -24.05 11.56
CA MET A 178 -24.92 -23.49 11.23
C MET A 178 -24.80 -23.31 9.71
N TYR A 179 -24.56 -22.09 9.26
CA TYR A 179 -24.18 -21.80 7.88
C TYR A 179 -22.66 -21.57 7.82
N SER A 180 -21.96 -22.35 6.99
CA SER A 180 -20.51 -22.27 6.85
C SER A 180 -20.13 -22.16 5.38
N VAL A 181 -19.27 -21.18 5.08
CA VAL A 181 -18.70 -20.96 3.76
C VAL A 181 -17.19 -20.92 3.91
N VAL A 182 -16.49 -21.73 3.12
CA VAL A 182 -15.02 -21.74 3.07
C VAL A 182 -14.58 -20.81 1.96
N VAL A 183 -13.70 -19.87 2.30
CA VAL A 183 -13.16 -18.88 1.37
C VAL A 183 -11.66 -19.06 1.27
N GLY A 184 -11.17 -19.26 0.04
CA GLY A 184 -9.74 -19.33 -0.27
C GLY A 184 -9.20 -17.99 -0.70
N PHE A 185 -7.96 -17.69 -0.32
CA PHE A 185 -7.23 -16.48 -0.69
C PHE A 185 -5.92 -16.87 -1.38
N GLU A 186 -5.42 -15.99 -2.25
CA GLU A 186 -4.06 -16.14 -2.82
C GLU A 186 -3.00 -15.89 -1.73
N ASP A 187 -1.80 -16.44 -1.92
CA ASP A 187 -0.66 -16.26 -1.01
C ASP A 187 -0.19 -14.79 -0.87
N THR A 188 -0.76 -13.90 -1.69
CA THR A 188 -0.51 -12.45 -1.67
C THR A 188 -1.38 -11.70 -0.67
N VAL A 189 -2.36 -12.36 -0.04
CA VAL A 189 -3.24 -11.74 0.96
C VAL A 189 -2.58 -11.76 2.34
N HIS A 190 -2.26 -10.58 2.85
CA HIS A 190 -1.52 -10.43 4.11
C HIS A 190 -2.42 -10.22 5.34
N PHE A 191 -3.64 -9.72 5.18
CA PHE A 191 -4.60 -9.58 6.27
C PHE A 191 -6.04 -9.59 5.74
N LEU A 192 -6.96 -9.98 6.62
CA LEU A 192 -8.40 -10.01 6.35
C LEU A 192 -9.10 -8.87 7.11
N CYS A 193 -10.02 -8.18 6.46
CA CYS A 193 -10.97 -7.28 7.12
C CYS A 193 -12.37 -7.83 6.90
N VAL A 194 -13.11 -8.05 7.99
CA VAL A 194 -14.51 -8.50 7.94
C VAL A 194 -15.41 -7.29 8.14
N GLN A 195 -16.26 -7.03 7.16
CA GLN A 195 -17.27 -5.97 7.25
C GLN A 195 -18.66 -6.61 7.24
N PHE A 196 -19.44 -6.32 8.28
CA PHE A 196 -20.85 -6.70 8.34
C PHE A 196 -21.70 -5.66 7.60
N SER A 197 -22.70 -6.13 6.86
CA SER A 197 -23.73 -5.24 6.31
C SER A 197 -24.51 -4.58 7.46
N PRO A 198 -24.98 -3.33 7.33
CA PRO A 198 -25.94 -2.76 8.28
C PRO A 198 -27.22 -3.58 8.41
N SER A 199 -27.55 -4.37 7.39
CA SER A 199 -28.68 -5.31 7.38
C SER A 199 -28.42 -6.56 8.23
N CYS A 200 -27.19 -6.77 8.71
CA CYS A 200 -26.87 -7.84 9.63
C CYS A 200 -27.44 -7.49 11.01
N GLU A 201 -28.63 -7.99 11.30
CA GLU A 201 -29.22 -7.91 12.63
C GLU A 201 -28.53 -8.91 13.57
N THR A 202 -28.22 -8.48 14.78
CA THR A 202 -27.54 -9.31 15.78
C THR A 202 -28.47 -10.39 16.35
N ALA A 203 -27.86 -11.51 16.68
CA ALA A 203 -28.32 -12.69 17.40
C ALA A 203 -29.64 -12.55 18.20
N GLN A 204 -30.53 -13.52 18.02
CA GLN A 204 -31.67 -13.75 18.91
C GLN A 204 -31.15 -14.24 20.27
N ALA A 205 -31.93 -14.06 21.34
CA ALA A 205 -31.54 -14.52 22.68
C ALA A 205 -31.21 -16.03 22.75
N ASP A 206 -31.75 -16.80 21.79
CA ASP A 206 -31.60 -18.25 21.66
C ASP A 206 -30.36 -18.67 20.84
N ASP A 207 -29.60 -17.74 20.26
CA ASP A 207 -28.36 -18.01 19.51
C ASP A 207 -27.16 -18.23 20.45
N GLN A 208 -27.27 -19.16 21.39
CA GLN A 208 -26.16 -19.61 22.24
C GLN A 208 -25.59 -20.94 21.74
N LEU A 209 -24.25 -21.02 21.71
CA LEU A 209 -23.49 -22.26 21.47
C LEU A 209 -23.54 -23.21 22.67
#